data_AF-A0A1Y1YMI4-F1
#
_entry.id   AF-A0A1Y1YMI4-F1
#
_cell.length_a   1.000
_cell.length_b   1.000
_cell.length_c   1.000
_cell.angle_alpha   90.00
_cell.angle_beta   90.00
_cell.angle_gamma   90.00
#
_symmetry.space_group_name_H-M   'P 1'
#
loop_
_entity.id
_entity.type
_entity.pdbx_description
1 polymer ?
#
loop_
_entity_poly.entity_id
_entity_poly.type
_entity_poly.pdbx_seq_one_letter_code
_entity_poly.pdbx_strand_id
1 'polypeptide(L)'
;MHVVVSYSNYNRPSNWNFRPGTYTPREFIREIAVLLESVIVQLGPDPPDTPSTRTILMDGLRSSLSHEGREATLLLADWKSDSPSDITKQALRVGKALYGYASEFNNKVRGDPHLTVYSPCEAHKWVPPAGRLLRSSRSSPILMMLYNEWLHQITCLRDGLLPFENFEDVQLSLLDPAARGTRPLEDIRKDFNLRMSRGQTSRTSLLEVAKVLTAPSLSAGGYGFQ
;
A
#
# COMPACT_ATOMS: atom_id res chain seq x y z
N MET A 1 49.79 26.58 6.39
CA MET A 1 48.38 26.82 6.75
C MET A 1 47.53 25.89 5.91
N HIS A 2 47.22 24.69 6.40
CA HIS A 2 46.42 23.71 5.66
C HIS A 2 44.96 23.89 6.05
N VAL A 3 44.15 24.41 5.12
CA VAL A 3 42.69 24.37 5.24
C VAL A 3 42.25 22.99 4.75
N VAL A 4 41.97 22.09 5.70
CA VAL A 4 41.25 20.86 5.41
C VAL A 4 39.80 21.24 5.22
N VAL A 5 39.36 21.34 3.96
CA VAL A 5 37.94 21.48 3.63
C VAL A 5 37.30 20.13 3.93
N SER A 6 36.67 20.03 5.11
CA SER A 6 35.77 18.92 5.43
C SER A 6 34.55 19.03 4.53
N TYR A 7 34.52 18.27 3.44
CA TYR A 7 33.31 18.06 2.66
C TYR A 7 32.28 17.39 3.55
N SER A 8 31.30 18.18 3.97
CA SER A 8 30.13 17.74 4.70
C SER A 8 29.37 16.69 3.88
N ASN A 9 29.11 15.51 4.46
CA ASN A 9 28.30 14.42 3.89
C ASN A 9 26.80 14.80 3.80
N TYR A 10 26.46 15.91 3.14
CA TYR A 10 25.06 16.31 2.93
C TYR A 10 24.59 15.91 1.52
N ASN A 11 23.39 15.33 1.46
CA ASN A 11 22.58 15.01 0.28
C ASN A 11 23.00 13.79 -0.55
N ARG A 12 22.95 12.59 0.04
CA ARG A 12 22.74 11.37 -0.76
C ARG A 12 21.26 10.99 -0.73
N PRO A 13 20.63 10.69 -1.88
CA PRO A 13 19.29 10.14 -1.88
C PRO A 13 19.26 8.86 -1.02
N SER A 14 18.28 8.77 -0.13
CA SER A 14 18.01 7.55 0.63
C SER A 14 17.06 6.69 -0.20
N ASN A 15 17.49 5.50 -0.59
CA ASN A 15 16.56 4.56 -1.23
C ASN A 15 15.71 3.92 -0.13
N TRP A 16 14.40 3.90 -0.31
CA TRP A 16 13.50 3.26 0.63
C TRP A 16 13.76 1.75 0.66
N ASN A 17 14.12 1.27 1.85
CA ASN A 17 14.26 -0.15 2.15
C ASN A 17 13.26 -0.49 3.24
N PHE A 18 12.37 -1.44 2.96
CA PHE A 18 11.45 -1.96 3.97
C PHE A 18 12.25 -2.70 5.03
N ARG A 19 11.92 -2.49 6.32
CA ARG A 19 12.60 -3.15 7.43
C ARG A 19 12.05 -4.57 7.57
N PRO A 20 12.88 -5.62 7.48
CA PRO A 20 12.40 -6.98 7.68
C PRO A 20 11.90 -7.18 9.10
N GLY A 21 10.84 -7.97 9.26
CA GLY A 21 10.27 -8.24 10.57
C GLY A 21 8.89 -8.88 10.51
N THR A 22 8.33 -9.07 11.70
CA THR A 22 6.95 -9.50 11.89
C THR A 22 6.11 -8.29 12.27
N TYR A 23 4.99 -8.10 11.59
CA TYR A 23 4.12 -6.93 11.78
C TYR A 23 2.66 -7.34 11.85
N THR A 24 1.88 -6.69 12.70
CA THR A 24 0.44 -6.58 12.50
C THR A 24 0.14 -5.68 11.29
N PRO A 25 -1.06 -5.71 10.69
CA PRO A 25 -1.42 -4.79 9.62
C PRO A 25 -1.28 -3.32 10.04
N ARG A 26 -1.63 -2.99 11.28
CA ARG A 26 -1.52 -1.61 11.79
C ARG A 26 -0.06 -1.16 11.87
N GLU A 27 0.84 -2.02 12.38
CA GLU A 27 2.28 -1.72 12.42
C GLU A 27 2.87 -1.62 11.02
N PHE A 28 2.47 -2.50 10.10
CA PHE A 28 2.89 -2.40 8.70
C PHE A 28 2.51 -1.05 8.08
N ILE A 29 1.26 -0.59 8.28
CA ILE A 29 0.81 0.71 7.77
C ILE A 29 1.65 1.86 8.37
N ARG A 30 2.03 1.76 9.65
CA ARG A 30 2.93 2.71 10.30
C ARG A 30 4.31 2.72 9.63
N GLU A 31 4.88 1.54 9.34
CA GLU A 31 6.20 1.42 8.72
C GLU A 31 6.26 2.07 7.34
N ILE A 32 5.23 1.86 6.52
CA ILE A 32 5.18 2.42 5.16
C ILE A 32 4.69 3.87 5.11
N ALA A 33 4.20 4.44 6.23
CA ALA A 33 3.72 5.82 6.28
C ALA A 33 4.81 6.83 5.89
N VAL A 34 6.09 6.48 6.11
CA VAL A 34 7.24 7.28 5.65
C VAL A 34 7.17 7.61 4.16
N LEU A 35 6.60 6.76 3.32
CA LEU A 35 6.46 7.00 1.88
C LEU A 35 5.54 8.20 1.60
N LEU A 36 4.33 8.22 2.17
CA LEU A 36 3.39 9.33 2.01
C LEU A 36 3.93 10.61 2.67
N GLU A 37 4.50 10.49 3.87
CA GLU A 37 5.06 11.65 4.59
C GLU A 37 6.23 12.28 3.83
N SER A 38 7.06 11.46 3.17
CA SER A 38 8.14 11.96 2.30
C SER A 38 7.59 12.68 1.06
N VAL A 39 6.48 12.20 0.47
CA VAL A 39 5.81 12.92 -0.61
C VAL A 39 5.33 14.30 -0.15
N ILE A 40 4.71 14.37 1.02
CA ILE A 40 4.17 15.63 1.57
C ILE A 40 5.30 16.62 1.88
N VAL A 41 6.37 16.17 2.54
CA VAL A 41 7.53 17.03 2.86
C VAL A 41 8.20 17.54 1.58
N GLN A 42 8.40 16.69 0.58
CA GLN A 42 9.08 17.06 -0.66
C GLN A 42 8.23 17.94 -1.60
N LEU A 43 6.89 17.82 -1.57
CA LEU A 43 5.98 18.74 -2.28
C LEU A 43 5.99 20.16 -1.69
N GLY A 44 6.47 20.31 -0.45
CA GLY A 44 6.51 21.58 0.26
C GLY A 44 5.13 22.11 0.64
N PRO A 45 5.05 23.38 1.09
CA PRO A 45 3.82 23.95 1.63
C PRO A 45 2.70 24.01 0.60
N ASP A 46 1.46 23.81 1.08
CA ASP A 46 0.27 23.91 0.25
C ASP A 46 -0.01 25.37 -0.16
N PRO A 47 -0.41 25.62 -1.43
CA PRO A 47 -0.85 26.93 -1.86
C PRO A 47 -2.06 27.41 -1.05
N PRO A 48 -2.19 28.72 -0.82
CA PRO A 48 -3.37 29.27 -0.16
C PRO A 48 -4.64 28.89 -0.94
N ASP A 49 -5.74 28.71 -0.20
CA ASP A 49 -7.08 28.42 -0.73
C ASP A 49 -7.21 27.14 -1.58
N THR A 50 -6.27 26.19 -1.44
CA THR A 50 -6.34 24.87 -2.06
C THR A 50 -6.56 23.76 -1.04
N PRO A 51 -7.22 22.64 -1.39
CA PRO A 51 -7.28 21.47 -0.53
C PRO A 51 -5.86 20.99 -0.21
N SER A 52 -5.63 20.59 1.05
CA SER A 52 -4.29 20.16 1.46
C SER A 52 -3.79 18.97 0.63
N THR A 53 -2.49 18.93 0.37
CA THR A 53 -1.83 17.80 -0.32
C THR A 53 -2.22 16.47 0.33
N ARG A 54 -2.20 16.44 1.67
CA ARG A 54 -2.56 15.25 2.45
C ARG A 54 -3.99 14.81 2.16
N THR A 55 -4.96 15.72 2.20
CA THR A 55 -6.37 15.42 1.90
C THR A 55 -6.50 14.80 0.50
N ILE A 56 -5.87 15.40 -0.51
CA ILE A 56 -5.92 14.93 -1.90
C ILE A 56 -5.37 13.50 -2.04
N LEU A 57 -4.21 13.22 -1.42
CA LEU A 57 -3.57 11.91 -1.53
C LEU A 57 -4.30 10.85 -0.70
N MET A 58 -4.85 11.20 0.47
CA MET A 58 -5.69 10.31 1.27
C MET A 58 -7.02 9.99 0.57
N ASP A 59 -7.61 10.94 -0.15
CA ASP A 59 -8.77 10.66 -1.01
C ASP A 59 -8.43 9.67 -2.12
N GLY A 60 -7.22 9.74 -2.68
CA GLY A 60 -6.74 8.74 -3.62
C GLY A 60 -6.61 7.34 -3.01
N LEU A 61 -6.15 7.22 -1.76
CA LEU A 61 -6.17 5.94 -1.03
C LEU A 61 -7.60 5.45 -0.81
N ARG A 62 -8.49 6.32 -0.32
CA ARG A 62 -9.90 5.99 -0.08
C ARG A 62 -10.56 5.45 -1.35
N SER A 63 -10.35 6.12 -2.48
CA SER A 63 -10.84 5.66 -3.78
C SER A 63 -10.20 4.35 -4.23
N SER A 64 -8.90 4.14 -3.98
CA SER A 64 -8.21 2.88 -4.33
C SER A 64 -8.71 1.68 -3.52
N LEU A 65 -9.08 1.92 -2.25
CA LEU A 65 -9.65 0.91 -1.34
C LEU A 65 -11.17 0.77 -1.47
N SER A 66 -11.82 1.63 -2.23
CA SER A 66 -13.24 1.55 -2.55
C SER A 66 -13.54 0.27 -3.34
N HIS A 67 -14.80 -0.16 -3.24
CA HIS A 67 -15.39 -1.23 -4.05
C HIS A 67 -16.06 -0.69 -5.33
N GLU A 68 -16.19 0.63 -5.43
CA GLU A 68 -16.81 1.33 -6.55
C GLU A 68 -15.95 2.48 -7.08
N GLY A 69 -16.23 2.86 -8.32
CA GLY A 69 -15.53 3.95 -9.00
C GLY A 69 -14.41 3.48 -9.92
N ARG A 70 -13.95 4.38 -10.79
CA ARG A 70 -12.93 4.09 -11.80
C ARG A 70 -11.59 3.70 -11.16
N GLU A 71 -11.30 4.26 -9.99
CA GLU A 71 -10.04 4.16 -9.26
C GLU A 71 -9.99 2.95 -8.30
N ALA A 72 -11.11 2.26 -8.08
CA ALA A 72 -11.15 1.06 -7.25
C ALA A 72 -10.17 -0.01 -7.78
N THR A 73 -9.36 -0.56 -6.89
CA THR A 73 -8.33 -1.55 -7.24
C THR A 73 -8.78 -3.00 -7.07
N LEU A 74 -9.95 -3.20 -6.47
CA LEU A 74 -10.63 -4.49 -6.34
C LEU A 74 -12.11 -4.29 -6.66
N LEU A 75 -12.56 -4.86 -7.77
CA LEU A 75 -13.96 -4.84 -8.17
C LEU A 75 -14.64 -6.07 -7.57
N LEU A 76 -15.69 -5.83 -6.79
CA LEU A 76 -16.48 -6.87 -6.13
C LEU A 76 -17.74 -7.11 -6.98
N ALA A 77 -18.02 -8.34 -7.39
CA ALA A 77 -19.12 -8.60 -8.33
C ALA A 77 -20.51 -8.27 -7.73
N ASP A 78 -20.67 -8.48 -6.42
CA ASP A 78 -21.95 -8.48 -5.72
C ASP A 78 -22.10 -7.35 -4.69
N TRP A 79 -21.27 -6.30 -4.76
CA TRP A 79 -21.28 -5.22 -3.76
C TRP A 79 -22.62 -4.46 -3.68
N LYS A 80 -23.40 -4.45 -4.76
CA LYS A 80 -24.75 -3.85 -4.81
C LYS A 80 -25.88 -4.80 -4.42
N SER A 81 -25.57 -6.05 -4.09
CA SER A 81 -26.58 -7.03 -3.67
C SER A 81 -27.18 -6.62 -2.32
N ASP A 82 -28.48 -6.86 -2.13
CA ASP A 82 -29.14 -6.74 -0.81
C ASP A 82 -28.57 -7.73 0.20
N SER A 83 -27.90 -8.77 -0.27
CA SER A 83 -27.18 -9.77 0.53
C SER A 83 -25.80 -10.02 -0.10
N PRO A 84 -24.82 -9.15 0.14
CA PRO A 84 -23.47 -9.34 -0.38
C PRO A 84 -22.82 -10.56 0.30
N SER A 85 -21.96 -11.25 -0.43
CA SER A 85 -21.15 -12.35 0.07
C SER A 85 -20.24 -11.91 1.21
N ASP A 86 -19.82 -12.88 2.03
CA ASP A 86 -18.97 -12.59 3.18
C ASP A 86 -17.59 -12.06 2.76
N ILE A 87 -17.08 -12.48 1.61
CA ILE A 87 -15.83 -11.94 1.08
C ILE A 87 -15.96 -10.45 0.71
N THR A 88 -17.11 -10.04 0.21
CA THR A 88 -17.39 -8.62 -0.07
C THR A 88 -17.51 -7.83 1.22
N LYS A 89 -18.24 -8.31 2.22
CA LYS A 89 -18.29 -7.68 3.56
C LYS A 89 -16.90 -7.55 4.17
N GLN A 90 -16.08 -8.59 4.04
CA GLN A 90 -14.72 -8.62 4.54
C GLN A 90 -13.81 -7.62 3.81
N ALA A 91 -13.89 -7.53 2.48
CA ALA A 91 -13.13 -6.54 1.71
C ALA A 91 -13.47 -5.10 2.13
N LEU A 92 -14.74 -4.80 2.40
CA LEU A 92 -15.17 -3.50 2.93
C LEU A 92 -14.61 -3.24 4.33
N ARG A 93 -14.67 -4.25 5.21
CA ARG A 93 -14.15 -4.15 6.59
C ARG A 93 -12.64 -3.91 6.62
N VAL A 94 -11.88 -4.70 5.85
CA VAL A 94 -10.42 -4.56 5.73
C VAL A 94 -10.07 -3.20 5.12
N GLY A 95 -10.70 -2.81 4.00
CA GLY A 95 -10.44 -1.52 3.35
C GLY A 95 -10.69 -0.33 4.29
N LYS A 96 -11.79 -0.36 5.05
CA LYS A 96 -12.10 0.67 6.06
C LYS A 96 -11.05 0.72 7.17
N ALA A 97 -10.62 -0.43 7.68
CA ALA A 97 -9.60 -0.50 8.73
C ALA A 97 -8.24 0.02 8.26
N LEU A 98 -7.77 -0.39 7.07
CA LEU A 98 -6.50 0.08 6.51
C LEU A 98 -6.50 1.58 6.24
N TYR A 99 -7.61 2.13 5.73
CA TYR A 99 -7.78 3.58 5.61
C TYR A 99 -7.75 4.27 6.99
N GLY A 100 -8.38 3.66 7.99
CA GLY A 100 -8.35 4.10 9.38
C GLY A 100 -6.93 4.16 9.94
N TYR A 101 -6.14 3.10 9.79
CA TYR A 101 -4.74 3.06 10.23
C TYR A 101 -3.88 4.09 9.48
N ALA A 102 -4.05 4.23 8.16
CA ALA A 102 -3.32 5.22 7.39
C ALA A 102 -3.65 6.65 7.86
N SER A 103 -4.94 6.90 8.13
CA SER A 103 -5.40 8.17 8.69
C SER A 103 -4.84 8.42 10.09
N GLU A 104 -4.73 7.36 10.90
CA GLU A 104 -4.19 7.42 12.26
C GLU A 104 -2.75 7.90 12.28
N PHE A 105 -1.91 7.47 11.34
CA PHE A 105 -0.48 7.80 11.30
C PHE A 105 -0.13 9.09 10.55
N ASN A 106 -1.12 9.80 10.02
CA ASN A 106 -0.93 11.12 9.44
C ASN A 106 -0.21 12.07 10.42
N ASN A 107 0.90 12.66 9.96
CA ASN A 107 1.76 13.55 10.76
C ASN A 107 2.39 12.90 12.01
N LYS A 108 2.27 11.57 12.20
CA LYS A 108 2.89 10.85 13.33
C LYS A 108 4.20 10.16 12.93
N VAL A 109 4.47 10.05 11.64
CA VAL A 109 5.72 9.54 11.09
C VAL A 109 6.45 10.68 10.39
N ARG A 110 7.76 10.78 10.61
CA ARG A 110 8.57 11.81 9.98
C ARG A 110 8.88 11.41 8.53
N GLY A 111 8.49 12.26 7.58
CA GLY A 111 8.91 12.12 6.18
C GLY A 111 10.39 12.42 6.00
N ASP A 112 11.01 11.78 5.01
CA ASP A 112 12.39 12.01 4.61
C ASP A 112 12.42 12.86 3.31
N PRO A 113 12.98 14.09 3.36
CA PRO A 113 13.02 15.00 2.22
C PRO A 113 13.92 14.50 1.07
N HIS A 114 14.68 13.43 1.27
CA HIS A 114 15.58 12.84 0.27
C HIS A 114 15.21 11.40 -0.07
N LEU A 115 14.05 10.91 0.42
CA LEU A 115 13.60 9.56 0.13
C LEU A 115 13.33 9.40 -1.35
N THR A 116 13.81 8.29 -1.88
CA THR A 116 13.58 7.83 -3.24
C THR A 116 13.11 6.39 -3.22
N VAL A 117 12.42 5.97 -4.26
CA VAL A 117 12.09 4.57 -4.48
C VAL A 117 12.02 4.31 -5.97
N TYR A 118 12.49 3.14 -6.40
CA TYR A 118 12.18 2.63 -7.73
C TYR A 118 10.92 1.76 -7.65
N SER A 119 9.76 2.31 -8.01
CA SER A 119 8.49 1.59 -8.00
C SER A 119 8.06 1.31 -9.45
N PRO A 120 7.87 0.05 -9.87
CA PRO A 120 7.24 -0.26 -11.15
C PRO A 120 5.86 0.41 -11.23
N CYS A 121 5.48 0.86 -12.44
CA CYS A 121 4.20 1.50 -12.64
C CYS A 121 3.08 0.44 -12.70
N GLU A 122 2.40 0.23 -11.58
CA GLU A 122 1.28 -0.73 -11.42
C GLU A 122 -0.05 -0.28 -12.01
N ALA A 123 -0.02 0.78 -12.83
CA ALA A 123 -1.19 1.41 -13.45
C ALA A 123 -2.33 1.74 -12.46
N HIS A 124 -2.00 2.00 -11.19
CA HIS A 124 -2.95 2.51 -10.20
C HIS A 124 -3.59 3.79 -10.73
N LYS A 125 -4.91 3.76 -10.86
CA LYS A 125 -5.66 4.93 -11.30
C LYS A 125 -5.77 5.89 -10.14
N TRP A 126 -5.37 7.13 -10.37
CA TRP A 126 -5.49 8.19 -9.37
C TRP A 126 -6.76 8.99 -9.60
N VAL A 127 -7.36 9.44 -8.49
CA VAL A 127 -8.38 10.48 -8.55
C VAL A 127 -7.83 11.71 -9.27
N PRO A 128 -8.65 12.43 -10.07
CA PRO A 128 -8.15 13.55 -10.87
C PRO A 128 -7.37 14.61 -10.08
N PRO A 129 -7.75 14.99 -8.85
CA PRO A 129 -6.96 15.92 -8.03
C PRO A 129 -5.54 15.41 -7.74
N ALA A 130 -5.38 14.15 -7.32
CA ALA A 130 -4.08 13.55 -7.05
C ALA A 130 -3.21 13.49 -8.32
N GLY A 131 -3.83 13.15 -9.46
CA GLY A 131 -3.12 13.15 -10.74
C GLY A 131 -2.67 14.53 -11.22
N ARG A 132 -3.44 15.59 -10.97
CA ARG A 132 -3.00 16.97 -11.26
C ARG A 132 -1.88 17.41 -10.33
N LEU A 133 -2.01 17.11 -9.03
CA LEU A 133 -0.99 17.45 -8.02
C LEU A 133 0.37 16.81 -8.35
N LEU A 134 0.37 15.50 -8.60
CA LEU A 134 1.59 14.71 -8.85
C LEU A 134 2.20 14.94 -10.24
N ARG A 135 1.50 15.64 -11.14
CA ARG A 135 2.02 16.10 -12.43
C ARG A 135 2.23 17.61 -12.51
N SER A 136 2.07 18.31 -11.38
CA SER A 136 2.30 19.74 -11.31
C SER A 136 3.80 20.07 -11.27
N SER A 137 4.14 21.34 -11.46
CA SER A 137 5.51 21.85 -11.33
C SER A 137 6.11 21.70 -9.93
N ARG A 138 5.28 21.47 -8.89
CA ARG A 138 5.74 21.21 -7.52
C ARG A 138 6.17 19.75 -7.31
N SER A 139 5.84 18.87 -8.25
CA SER A 139 6.09 17.43 -8.13
C SER A 139 7.29 16.98 -8.96
N SER A 140 7.61 15.69 -8.85
CA SER A 140 8.66 15.06 -9.64
C SER A 140 8.30 13.58 -9.88
N PRO A 141 8.96 12.91 -10.84
CA PRO A 141 8.78 11.47 -11.04
C PRO A 141 9.04 10.65 -9.77
N ILE A 142 9.93 11.11 -8.89
CA ILE A 142 10.22 10.44 -7.61
C ILE A 142 8.99 10.46 -6.70
N LEU A 143 8.28 11.59 -6.60
CA LEU A 143 7.09 11.71 -5.77
C LEU A 143 5.93 10.86 -6.30
N MET A 144 5.80 10.78 -7.62
CA MET A 144 4.87 9.86 -8.27
C MET A 144 5.16 8.40 -7.89
N MET A 145 6.43 7.99 -7.91
CA MET A 145 6.85 6.63 -7.53
C MET A 145 6.63 6.34 -6.05
N LEU A 146 6.94 7.28 -5.15
CA LEU A 146 6.70 7.14 -3.71
C LEU A 146 5.21 6.96 -3.40
N TYR A 147 4.37 7.80 -3.99
CA TYR A 147 2.92 7.70 -3.80
C TYR A 147 2.35 6.39 -4.37
N ASN A 148 2.81 5.98 -5.56
CA ASN A 148 2.43 4.71 -6.15
C ASN A 148 2.86 3.51 -5.31
N GLU A 149 4.08 3.52 -4.77
CA GLU A 149 4.56 2.47 -3.90
C GLU A 149 3.69 2.38 -2.65
N TRP A 150 3.40 3.51 -2.01
CA TRP A 150 2.55 3.56 -0.83
C TRP A 150 1.15 3.00 -1.10
N LEU A 151 0.49 3.42 -2.19
CA LEU A 151 -0.82 2.86 -2.59
C LEU A 151 -0.72 1.36 -2.85
N HIS A 152 0.30 0.93 -3.61
CA HIS A 152 0.46 -0.46 -3.97
C HIS A 152 0.61 -1.35 -2.74
N GLN A 153 1.49 -0.98 -1.81
CA GLN A 153 1.74 -1.71 -0.58
C GLN A 153 0.44 -1.94 0.22
N ILE A 154 -0.40 -0.91 0.34
CA ILE A 154 -1.68 -1.00 1.06
C ILE A 154 -2.71 -1.85 0.29
N THR A 155 -2.80 -1.71 -1.03
CA THR A 155 -3.76 -2.51 -1.84
C THR A 155 -3.41 -3.99 -1.86
N CYS A 156 -2.12 -4.33 -1.89
CA CYS A 156 -1.65 -5.69 -1.73
C CYS A 156 -1.96 -6.22 -0.32
N LEU A 157 -1.71 -5.42 0.72
CA LEU A 157 -2.08 -5.80 2.08
C LEU A 157 -3.59 -6.08 2.20
N ARG A 158 -4.46 -5.23 1.66
CA ARG A 158 -5.92 -5.46 1.65
C ARG A 158 -6.25 -6.83 1.10
N ASP A 159 -5.74 -7.13 -0.09
CA ASP A 159 -6.10 -8.34 -0.83
C ASP A 159 -5.58 -9.60 -0.10
N GLY A 160 -4.40 -9.52 0.52
CA GLY A 160 -3.85 -10.63 1.31
C GLY A 160 -4.48 -10.84 2.69
N LEU A 161 -5.21 -9.85 3.21
CA LEU A 161 -5.92 -9.96 4.49
C LEU A 161 -7.35 -10.48 4.36
N LEU A 162 -7.91 -10.55 3.15
CA LEU A 162 -9.28 -11.03 2.93
C LEU A 162 -9.57 -12.44 3.47
N PRO A 163 -8.62 -13.40 3.49
CA PRO A 163 -8.86 -14.73 4.02
C PRO A 163 -9.03 -14.80 5.55
N PHE A 164 -8.70 -13.73 6.28
CA PHE A 164 -8.61 -13.76 7.75
C PHE A 164 -9.74 -12.97 8.40
N GLU A 165 -10.64 -13.65 9.10
CA GLU A 165 -11.68 -12.98 9.88
C GLU A 165 -11.09 -12.08 10.98
N ASN A 166 -10.01 -12.53 11.64
CA ASN A 166 -9.23 -11.81 12.63
C ASN A 166 -8.06 -11.03 12.01
N PHE A 167 -8.24 -10.41 10.85
CA PHE A 167 -7.15 -9.79 10.08
C PHE A 167 -6.28 -8.81 10.89
N GLU A 168 -6.86 -8.11 11.87
CA GLU A 168 -6.19 -7.10 12.69
C GLU A 168 -5.02 -7.67 13.51
N ASP A 169 -5.07 -8.96 13.86
CA ASP A 169 -4.08 -9.65 14.68
C ASP A 169 -3.12 -10.52 13.84
N VAL A 170 -3.31 -10.58 12.53
CA VAL A 170 -2.49 -11.40 11.63
C VAL A 170 -1.04 -10.97 11.70
N GLN A 171 -0.16 -11.95 11.95
CA GLN A 171 1.28 -11.74 11.95
C GLN A 171 1.81 -11.87 10.52
N LEU A 172 2.19 -10.74 9.93
CA LEU A 172 2.79 -10.64 8.61
C LEU A 172 4.28 -10.97 8.71
N SER A 173 4.71 -12.07 8.09
CA SER A 173 6.09 -12.56 8.10
C SER A 173 6.90 -11.97 6.94
N LEU A 174 7.30 -10.70 7.07
CA LEU A 174 8.01 -9.94 6.02
C LEU A 174 9.52 -9.97 6.28
N LEU A 175 10.10 -11.16 6.26
CA LEU A 175 11.47 -11.41 6.73
C LEU A 175 12.53 -11.33 5.63
N ASP A 176 12.14 -11.40 4.36
CA ASP A 176 13.08 -11.35 3.24
C ASP A 176 13.57 -9.91 3.02
N PRO A 177 14.88 -9.62 3.24
CA PRO A 177 15.44 -8.30 3.02
C PRO A 177 15.49 -7.87 1.55
N ALA A 178 15.41 -8.81 0.61
CA ALA A 178 15.30 -8.50 -0.81
C ALA A 178 13.86 -8.16 -1.23
N ALA A 179 12.86 -8.65 -0.49
CA ALA A 179 11.47 -8.32 -0.70
C ALA A 179 11.12 -6.95 -0.11
N ARG A 180 10.33 -6.18 -0.84
CA ARG A 180 9.86 -4.86 -0.39
C ARG A 180 8.42 -4.96 0.09
N GLY A 181 8.24 -5.15 1.40
CA GLY A 181 6.92 -5.23 2.02
C GLY A 181 6.05 -6.30 1.36
N THR A 182 4.90 -5.90 0.84
CA THR A 182 3.90 -6.79 0.20
C THR A 182 4.14 -7.08 -1.28
N ARG A 183 5.26 -6.64 -1.87
CA ARG A 183 5.59 -6.88 -3.29
C ARG A 183 5.56 -8.36 -3.72
N PRO A 184 5.98 -9.35 -2.91
CA PRO A 184 5.85 -10.76 -3.29
C PRO A 184 4.42 -11.21 -3.59
N LEU A 185 3.40 -10.45 -3.17
CA LEU A 185 2.00 -10.75 -3.43
C LEU A 185 1.56 -10.38 -4.86
N GLU A 186 2.33 -9.56 -5.57
CA GLU A 186 1.87 -8.90 -6.79
C GLU A 186 1.38 -9.89 -7.86
N ASP A 187 2.13 -10.96 -8.11
CA ASP A 187 1.82 -11.93 -9.16
C ASP A 187 0.53 -12.70 -8.85
N ILE A 188 0.42 -13.24 -7.62
CA ILE A 188 -0.74 -14.04 -7.23
C ILE A 188 -2.01 -13.19 -7.07
N ARG A 189 -1.83 -11.91 -6.72
CA ARG A 189 -2.91 -10.94 -6.59
C ARG A 189 -3.61 -10.65 -7.92
N LYS A 190 -2.89 -10.62 -9.04
CA LYS A 190 -3.47 -10.34 -10.37
C LYS A 190 -4.55 -11.37 -10.73
N ASP A 191 -4.24 -12.64 -10.58
CA ASP A 191 -5.17 -13.75 -10.83
C ASP A 191 -6.32 -13.78 -9.81
N PHE A 192 -6.01 -13.53 -8.54
CA PHE A 192 -7.00 -13.48 -7.49
C PHE A 192 -8.04 -12.38 -7.72
N ASN A 193 -7.61 -11.16 -8.06
CA ASN A 193 -8.50 -10.04 -8.32
C ASN A 193 -9.39 -10.27 -9.55
N LEU A 194 -8.85 -10.95 -10.58
CA LEU A 194 -9.64 -11.37 -11.74
C LEU A 194 -10.75 -12.35 -11.33
N ARG A 195 -10.45 -13.36 -10.50
CA ARG A 195 -11.46 -14.30 -9.99
C ARG A 195 -12.51 -13.61 -9.13
N MET A 196 -12.09 -12.71 -8.24
CA MET A 196 -12.99 -11.89 -7.40
C MET A 196 -13.98 -11.08 -8.26
N SER A 197 -13.50 -10.42 -9.32
CA SER A 197 -14.35 -9.62 -10.21
C SER A 197 -15.42 -10.46 -10.96
N ARG A 198 -15.20 -11.77 -11.08
CA ARG A 198 -16.11 -12.73 -11.72
C ARG A 198 -16.98 -13.50 -10.72
N GLY A 199 -16.80 -13.28 -9.41
CA GLY A 199 -17.44 -14.10 -8.37
C GLY A 199 -16.95 -15.56 -8.35
N GLN A 200 -15.77 -15.84 -8.87
CA GLN A 200 -15.21 -17.19 -9.04
C GLN A 200 -14.15 -17.53 -7.98
N THR A 201 -14.24 -16.92 -6.80
CA THR A 201 -13.23 -17.08 -5.75
C THR A 201 -13.38 -18.44 -5.06
N SER A 202 -12.31 -19.22 -5.04
CA SER A 202 -12.25 -20.50 -4.32
C SER A 202 -11.48 -20.36 -3.01
N ARG A 203 -11.74 -21.28 -2.06
CA ARG A 203 -10.96 -21.41 -0.82
C ARG A 203 -9.46 -21.53 -1.11
N THR A 204 -9.07 -22.30 -2.12
CA THR A 204 -7.67 -22.46 -2.53
C THR A 204 -7.05 -21.13 -2.91
N SER A 205 -7.74 -20.31 -3.71
CA SER A 205 -7.23 -19.00 -4.14
C SER A 205 -6.99 -18.07 -2.94
N LEU A 206 -7.91 -18.08 -1.96
CA LEU A 206 -7.76 -17.30 -0.72
C LEU A 206 -6.53 -17.75 0.08
N LEU A 207 -6.34 -19.05 0.23
CA LEU A 207 -5.23 -19.60 1.00
C LEU A 207 -3.88 -19.31 0.35
N GLU A 208 -3.78 -19.38 -0.98
CA GLU A 208 -2.54 -19.08 -1.68
C GLU A 208 -2.10 -17.62 -1.48
N VAL A 209 -3.05 -16.67 -1.56
CA VAL A 209 -2.77 -15.25 -1.31
C VAL A 209 -2.37 -15.03 0.16
N ALA A 210 -3.07 -15.65 1.12
CA ALA A 210 -2.73 -15.56 2.55
C ALA A 210 -1.32 -16.08 2.88
N LYS A 211 -0.91 -17.18 2.23
CA LYS A 211 0.38 -17.83 2.49
C LYS A 211 1.56 -16.90 2.20
N VAL A 212 1.49 -16.09 1.15
CA VAL A 212 2.57 -15.16 0.78
C VAL A 212 2.88 -14.18 1.91
N LEU A 213 1.88 -13.72 2.66
CA LEU A 213 2.08 -12.74 3.74
C LEU A 213 2.42 -13.37 5.10
N THR A 214 1.98 -14.59 5.36
CA THR A 214 2.03 -15.19 6.71
C THR A 214 3.04 -16.31 6.82
N ALA A 215 3.24 -17.08 5.76
CA ALA A 215 4.07 -18.28 5.74
C ALA A 215 4.67 -18.53 4.35
N PRO A 216 5.52 -17.61 3.82
CA PRO A 216 6.05 -17.69 2.46
C PRO A 216 6.97 -18.90 2.22
N SER A 217 7.48 -19.52 3.29
CA SER A 217 8.32 -20.72 3.23
C SER A 217 7.55 -22.03 3.09
N LEU A 218 6.21 -22.02 3.18
CA LEU A 218 5.40 -23.22 3.00
C LEU A 218 5.17 -23.51 1.51
N SER A 219 5.31 -24.76 1.10
CA SER A 219 5.03 -25.18 -0.28
C SER A 219 3.53 -25.03 -0.65
N ALA A 220 3.28 -24.80 -1.94
CA ALA A 220 1.94 -24.91 -2.50
C ALA A 220 1.40 -26.34 -2.24
N GLY A 221 0.19 -26.45 -1.70
CA GLY A 221 -0.41 -27.74 -1.37
C GLY A 221 0.00 -28.38 -0.03
N GLY A 222 0.89 -27.77 0.76
CA GLY A 222 1.23 -28.24 2.10
C GLY A 222 0.11 -28.01 3.13
N TYR A 223 -0.99 -28.75 3.02
CA TYR A 223 -1.94 -28.95 4.12
C TYR A 223 -1.85 -30.41 4.54
N GLY A 224 -1.17 -30.65 5.65
CA GLY A 224 -1.11 -31.95 6.31
C GLY A 224 -2.46 -32.30 6.91
N PHE A 225 -3.25 -33.04 6.15
CA PHE A 225 -4.03 -34.18 6.64
C PHE A 225 -3.82 -35.29 5.61
N GLN A 226 -2.82 -36.13 5.87
CA GLN A 226 -2.78 -37.51 5.38
C GLN A 226 -3.14 -38.41 6.55
#